data_AF-A0A6G7BQL3-F1
#
_entry.id   AF-A0A6G7BQL3-F1
#
_cell.length_a   1.000
_cell.length_b   1.000
_cell.length_c   1.000
_cell.angle_alpha   90.00
_cell.angle_beta   90.00
_cell.angle_gamma   90.00
#
_symmetry.space_group_name_H-M   'P 1'
#
loop_
_entity.id
_entity.type
_entity.pdbx_description
1 polymer ?
#
loop_
_entity_poly.entity_id
_entity_poly.type
_entity_poly.pdbx_seq_one_letter_code
_entity_poly.pdbx_strand_id
1 'polypeptide(L)'
;MNNILYYLFEVNCSLMLGAALYFLVIKGLSFFQWNRYYLIGICLLSLLLPFGKFRIAELFFSSVTTAPEVAEVGQVLNTLQAGGDLFTEVEMADSLWSSISLGHWIAYLYLLGTVLLLLRCIVRYNTLRRRIRQLHPREYRGFIIVDPFDQYINCSVQHVIVMEEQLLDTAAGQLIFEHESQHILFKHRLDKWVIEFFRCLFWLNPLIYWLRGQLYLTHEYQVDRILADTYGKSGYARFLLAFSQEEKPIGLQSSLFNNQHELVERVQVMMSKPSSARSKWKYILAVPVLCFLLLFYSFINPPRSSWYSIFHSEKGGVIKTIVLDPGHGGKDVGATAFSGLTEKSLTWDTCLLLKQELERKGYKVLLSRAGDEFKTLKERSNLEGDLFLSIHFDRIETKEMLPIRILYQSGVTNNVLEQHNHRFAFSLDQKFQQNGLQVSRPQVSTKHAVLRNAKIPALLLDLDNINAIDKNVKLYFVQKLANAIDQSFDQ
;
A
#
# COMPACT_ATOMS: atom_id res chain seq x y z
N MET A 1 2.43 4.04 -10.88
CA MET A 1 1.07 4.14 -10.28
C MET A 1 0.28 2.83 -10.24
N ASN A 2 0.76 1.69 -10.77
CA ASN A 2 0.17 0.37 -10.50
C ASN A 2 -0.02 0.12 -8.97
N ASN A 3 0.88 0.68 -8.16
CA ASN A 3 0.82 0.66 -6.70
C ASN A 3 -0.49 1.21 -6.08
N ILE A 4 -1.19 2.18 -6.71
CA ILE A 4 -2.41 2.74 -6.09
C ILE A 4 -3.59 1.77 -6.20
N LEU A 5 -3.69 1.03 -7.31
CA LEU A 5 -4.73 0.02 -7.49
C LEU A 5 -4.48 -1.19 -6.58
N TYR A 6 -3.23 -1.64 -6.46
CA TYR A 6 -2.85 -2.66 -5.48
C TYR A 6 -3.13 -2.21 -4.05
N TYR A 7 -2.76 -0.98 -3.69
CA TYR A 7 -3.06 -0.41 -2.39
C TYR A 7 -4.57 -0.39 -2.10
N LEU A 8 -5.38 0.11 -3.04
CA LEU A 8 -6.84 0.12 -2.87
C LEU A 8 -7.39 -1.30 -2.70
N PHE A 9 -6.91 -2.26 -3.49
CA PHE A 9 -7.29 -3.66 -3.36
C PHE A 9 -6.98 -4.20 -1.96
N GLU A 10 -5.77 -3.95 -1.45
CA GLU A 10 -5.34 -4.38 -0.12
C GLU A 10 -6.21 -3.79 0.99
N VAL A 11 -6.49 -2.48 0.93
CA VAL A 11 -7.39 -1.84 1.91
C VAL A 11 -8.78 -2.47 1.88
N ASN A 12 -9.32 -2.75 0.69
CA ASN A 12 -10.63 -3.39 0.55
C ASN A 12 -10.66 -4.80 1.14
N CYS A 13 -9.60 -5.60 0.95
CA CYS A 13 -9.48 -6.92 1.59
C CYS A 13 -9.47 -6.81 3.12
N SER A 14 -8.71 -5.86 3.68
CA SER A 14 -8.69 -5.60 5.13
C SER A 14 -10.07 -5.18 5.66
N LEU A 15 -10.75 -4.25 4.98
CA LEU A 15 -12.11 -3.82 5.34
C LEU A 15 -13.10 -4.99 5.32
N MET A 16 -13.05 -5.82 4.28
CA MET A 16 -13.96 -6.96 4.11
C MET A 16 -13.81 -7.97 5.25
N LEU A 17 -12.57 -8.33 5.60
CA LEU A 17 -12.32 -9.30 6.68
C LEU A 17 -12.72 -8.74 8.06
N GLY A 18 -12.41 -7.47 8.32
CA GLY A 18 -12.83 -6.78 9.55
C GLY A 18 -14.34 -6.63 9.67
N ALA A 19 -15.02 -6.33 8.57
CA ALA A 19 -16.48 -6.24 8.51
C ALA A 19 -17.17 -7.59 8.69
N ALA A 20 -16.60 -8.67 8.14
CA ALA A 20 -17.12 -10.03 8.34
C ALA A 20 -17.10 -10.43 9.82
N LEU A 21 -15.98 -10.17 10.53
CA LEU A 21 -15.92 -10.41 11.97
C LEU A 21 -16.93 -9.56 12.74
N TYR A 22 -17.16 -8.30 12.32
CA TYR A 22 -18.20 -7.47 12.92
C TYR A 22 -19.58 -8.10 12.76
N PHE A 23 -19.96 -8.42 11.53
CA PHE A 23 -21.27 -8.94 11.20
C PHE A 23 -21.57 -10.26 11.92
N LEU A 24 -20.62 -11.19 11.91
CA LEU A 24 -20.81 -12.54 12.42
C LEU A 24 -20.77 -12.62 13.95
N VAL A 25 -19.99 -11.75 14.62
CA VAL A 25 -19.69 -11.92 16.05
C VAL A 25 -20.01 -10.68 16.87
N ILE A 26 -19.54 -9.51 16.45
CA ILE A 26 -19.51 -8.31 17.29
C ILE A 26 -20.85 -7.55 17.27
N LYS A 27 -21.56 -7.53 16.13
CA LYS A 27 -22.82 -6.79 15.95
C LYS A 27 -23.85 -7.13 17.04
N GLY A 28 -23.94 -8.39 17.43
CA GLY A 28 -24.90 -8.86 18.45
C GLY A 28 -24.53 -8.56 19.90
N LEU A 29 -23.40 -7.89 20.17
CA LEU A 29 -22.95 -7.57 21.52
C LEU A 29 -23.51 -6.22 21.99
N SER A 30 -24.13 -6.21 23.16
CA SER A 30 -24.66 -5.00 23.82
C SER A 30 -23.59 -4.06 24.42
N PHE A 31 -22.31 -4.30 24.12
CA PHE A 31 -21.20 -3.43 24.53
C PHE A 31 -20.97 -2.34 23.47
N PHE A 32 -21.95 -1.45 23.31
CA PHE A 32 -21.99 -0.48 22.20
C PHE A 32 -20.75 0.43 22.11
N GLN A 33 -20.15 0.81 23.26
CA GLN A 33 -18.88 1.54 23.26
C GLN A 33 -17.74 0.76 22.59
N TRP A 34 -17.65 -0.55 22.81
CA TRP A 34 -16.63 -1.41 22.20
C TRP A 34 -16.95 -1.69 20.72
N ASN A 35 -18.24 -1.82 20.36
CA ASN A 35 -18.65 -1.91 18.96
C ASN A 35 -18.25 -0.66 18.17
N ARG A 36 -18.48 0.52 18.75
CA ARG A 36 -18.08 1.82 18.19
C ARG A 36 -16.56 1.87 17.94
N TYR A 37 -15.76 1.52 18.95
CA TYR A 37 -14.29 1.50 18.81
C TYR A 37 -13.82 0.50 17.76
N TYR A 38 -14.44 -0.68 17.70
CA TYR A 38 -14.12 -1.66 16.67
C TYR A 38 -14.42 -1.13 15.27
N LEU A 39 -15.60 -0.56 15.02
CA LEU A 39 -16.01 -0.06 13.71
C LEU A 39 -15.09 1.05 13.18
N ILE A 40 -14.68 1.99 14.05
CA ILE A 40 -13.71 3.03 13.67
C ILE A 40 -12.32 2.42 13.50
N GLY A 41 -11.95 1.51 14.40
CA GLY A 41 -10.67 0.81 14.39
C GLY A 41 -10.42 0.05 13.10
N ILE A 42 -11.39 -0.71 12.58
CA ILE A 42 -11.23 -1.43 11.31
C ILE A 42 -11.05 -0.47 10.13
N CYS A 43 -11.71 0.69 10.13
CA CYS A 43 -11.54 1.69 9.07
C CYS A 43 -10.10 2.23 9.09
N LEU A 44 -9.64 2.70 10.25
CA LEU A 44 -8.28 3.23 10.40
C LEU A 44 -7.20 2.17 10.12
N LEU A 45 -7.36 0.98 10.69
CA LEU A 45 -6.43 -0.13 10.53
C LEU A 45 -6.33 -0.56 9.06
N SER A 46 -7.45 -0.66 8.35
CA SER A 46 -7.45 -1.04 6.93
C SER A 46 -6.67 -0.06 6.05
N LEU A 47 -6.65 1.23 6.40
CA LEU A 47 -5.89 2.26 5.68
C LEU A 47 -4.39 2.18 5.99
N LEU A 48 -4.04 1.86 7.24
CA LEU A 48 -2.67 1.87 7.75
C LEU A 48 -1.91 0.56 7.46
N LEU A 49 -2.59 -0.59 7.47
CA LEU A 49 -1.95 -1.91 7.31
C LEU A 49 -1.11 -2.02 6.03
N PRO A 50 -1.59 -1.61 4.85
CA PRO A 50 -0.79 -1.67 3.62
C PRO A 50 0.48 -0.80 3.64
N PHE A 51 0.56 0.21 4.51
CA PHE A 51 1.78 1.03 4.66
C PHE A 51 2.83 0.37 5.56
N GLY A 52 2.42 -0.55 6.44
CA GLY A 52 3.33 -1.22 7.35
C GLY A 52 4.20 -2.23 6.61
N LYS A 53 5.50 -1.97 6.53
CA LYS A 53 6.50 -2.94 6.06
C LYS A 53 6.79 -3.94 7.19
N PHE A 54 5.85 -4.84 7.45
CA PHE A 54 5.95 -5.78 8.56
C PHE A 54 6.93 -6.92 8.23
N ARG A 55 7.99 -7.08 9.03
CA ARG A 55 9.00 -8.16 8.89
C ARG A 55 8.69 -9.36 9.79
N ILE A 56 7.45 -9.82 9.79
CA ILE A 56 7.03 -10.87 10.72
C ILE A 56 7.54 -12.24 10.26
N ALA A 57 7.63 -12.48 8.95
CA ALA A 57 8.22 -13.71 8.42
C ALA A 57 9.67 -13.93 8.89
N GLU A 58 10.49 -12.87 8.98
CA GLU A 58 11.88 -12.97 9.45
C GLU A 58 11.97 -13.51 10.89
N LEU A 59 11.03 -13.15 11.78
CA LEU A 59 11.01 -13.63 13.17
C LEU A 59 10.73 -15.14 13.29
N PHE A 60 10.02 -15.74 12.32
CA PHE A 60 9.65 -17.17 12.36
C PHE A 60 10.63 -18.07 11.59
N PHE A 61 11.39 -17.53 10.63
CA PHE A 61 12.30 -18.31 9.77
C PHE A 61 13.80 -18.09 10.07
N SER A 62 14.17 -17.31 11.10
CA SER A 62 15.57 -17.01 11.47
C SER A 62 16.24 -18.10 12.32
N SER A 63 16.25 -19.35 11.87
CA SER A 63 16.98 -20.41 12.57
C SER A 63 17.61 -21.44 11.63
N VAL A 64 18.78 -21.10 11.06
CA VAL A 64 19.91 -22.04 10.83
C VAL A 64 21.25 -21.27 10.91
N THR A 65 22.12 -21.78 11.77
CA THR A 65 23.45 -21.37 12.27
C THR A 65 24.57 -21.24 11.22
N THR A 66 25.25 -20.08 11.11
CA THR A 66 26.62 -19.68 11.59
C THR A 66 27.86 -20.36 10.98
N ALA A 67 28.74 -19.56 10.36
CA ALA A 67 30.18 -19.83 10.18
C ALA A 67 30.99 -18.53 10.47
N PRO A 68 32.25 -18.63 10.96
CA PRO A 68 32.89 -17.62 11.80
C PRO A 68 33.62 -16.51 11.03
N GLU A 69 33.73 -15.35 11.68
CA GLU A 69 34.47 -14.15 11.30
C GLU A 69 35.97 -14.41 11.09
N VAL A 70 36.51 -13.86 9.99
CA VAL A 70 37.92 -13.47 9.91
C VAL A 70 37.95 -11.97 9.66
N ALA A 71 38.16 -11.23 10.74
CA ALA A 71 38.57 -9.84 10.71
C ALA A 71 40.05 -9.75 10.34
N GLU A 72 40.39 -8.96 9.32
CA GLU A 72 41.57 -8.07 9.30
C GLU A 72 41.71 -7.41 7.92
N VAL A 73 42.42 -6.27 7.90
CA VAL A 73 42.80 -5.44 6.75
C VAL A 73 41.79 -4.35 6.37
N GLY A 74 41.64 -3.40 7.29
CA GLY A 74 40.88 -2.16 7.09
C GLY A 74 41.67 -0.92 7.50
N GLN A 75 42.90 -0.76 7.05
CA GLN A 75 43.61 0.53 7.10
C GLN A 75 44.37 0.69 5.79
N VAL A 76 44.05 1.75 5.02
CA VAL A 76 44.98 2.54 4.18
C VAL A 76 44.23 3.53 3.28
N LEU A 77 42.95 3.35 2.94
CA LEU A 77 42.29 4.23 1.94
C LEU A 77 41.30 5.25 2.53
N ASN A 78 41.80 6.18 3.35
CA ASN A 78 41.08 7.41 3.73
C ASN A 78 41.98 8.62 3.53
N THR A 79 42.43 8.83 2.29
CA THR A 79 42.91 10.14 1.84
C THR A 79 42.57 10.24 0.36
N LEU A 80 42.02 11.38 -0.09
CA LEU A 80 41.60 11.72 -1.46
C LEU A 80 40.13 11.41 -1.80
N GLN A 81 39.22 12.29 -1.38
CA GLN A 81 38.42 13.11 -2.31
C GLN A 81 37.38 13.92 -1.51
N ALA A 82 37.87 15.02 -0.94
CA ALA A 82 37.05 16.20 -0.72
C ALA A 82 37.24 17.10 -1.96
N GLY A 83 36.14 17.52 -2.57
CA GLY A 83 36.13 18.57 -3.59
C GLY A 83 35.15 18.32 -4.73
N GLY A 84 34.19 19.22 -4.92
CA GLY A 84 33.48 19.40 -6.18
C GLY A 84 31.98 19.60 -6.06
N ASP A 85 31.59 20.87 -5.93
CA ASP A 85 30.24 21.41 -5.86
C ASP A 85 29.42 21.32 -7.17
N LEU A 86 28.09 21.48 -6.95
CA LEU A 86 27.08 22.13 -7.80
C LEU A 86 26.97 21.79 -9.29
N PHE A 87 25.91 21.06 -9.66
CA PHE A 87 25.06 21.41 -10.81
C PHE A 87 23.58 21.16 -10.48
N THR A 88 22.82 22.23 -10.31
CA THR A 88 21.38 22.28 -10.55
C THR A 88 21.15 22.49 -12.03
N GLU A 89 20.53 21.52 -12.72
CA GLU A 89 19.85 21.78 -13.98
C GLU A 89 18.36 21.45 -13.87
N VAL A 90 17.59 22.46 -14.26
CA VAL A 90 16.14 22.51 -14.32
C VAL A 90 15.71 21.83 -15.62
N GLU A 91 15.08 20.65 -15.55
CA GLU A 91 14.39 20.08 -16.70
C GLU A 91 12.97 20.66 -16.81
N MET A 92 12.82 21.58 -17.76
CA MET A 92 11.55 22.16 -18.17
C MET A 92 10.94 21.31 -19.30
N ALA A 93 9.79 20.71 -18.99
CA ALA A 93 8.65 20.47 -19.86
C ALA A 93 8.89 20.00 -21.31
N ASP A 94 9.03 18.68 -21.52
CA ASP A 94 8.72 18.05 -22.82
C ASP A 94 8.39 16.55 -22.65
N SER A 95 7.23 16.21 -22.05
CA SER A 95 6.71 14.82 -22.08
C SER A 95 5.22 14.66 -21.75
N LEU A 96 4.37 15.67 -21.94
CA LEU A 96 3.03 15.66 -21.32
C LEU A 96 2.01 14.67 -21.92
N TRP A 97 2.23 14.10 -23.12
CA TRP A 97 1.17 13.37 -23.82
C TRP A 97 1.47 11.94 -24.28
N SER A 98 2.69 11.41 -24.12
CA SER A 98 3.08 10.12 -24.74
C SER A 98 3.28 8.93 -23.78
N SER A 99 2.85 8.99 -22.52
CA SER A 99 3.12 7.92 -21.54
C SER A 99 2.00 7.60 -20.56
N ILE A 100 0.73 7.84 -20.91
CA ILE A 100 -0.40 7.54 -20.01
C ILE A 100 -1.06 6.23 -20.44
N SER A 101 -0.65 5.10 -19.84
CA SER A 101 -1.36 3.81 -20.02
C SER A 101 -2.78 3.88 -19.44
N LEU A 102 -3.70 3.03 -19.91
CA LEU A 102 -5.11 2.98 -19.47
C LEU A 102 -5.27 2.94 -17.94
N GLY A 103 -4.37 2.23 -17.23
CA GLY A 103 -4.37 2.16 -15.77
C GLY A 103 -4.11 3.51 -15.09
N HIS A 104 -3.33 4.40 -15.72
CA HIS A 104 -3.11 5.75 -15.21
C HIS A 104 -4.37 6.60 -15.37
N TRP A 105 -5.08 6.50 -16.49
CA TRP A 105 -6.37 7.18 -16.67
C TRP A 105 -7.42 6.74 -15.63
N ILE A 106 -7.52 5.44 -15.34
CA ILE A 106 -8.42 4.93 -14.30
C ILE A 106 -8.02 5.47 -12.91
N ALA A 107 -6.73 5.45 -12.58
CA ALA A 107 -6.25 5.98 -11.31
C ALA A 107 -6.48 7.50 -11.18
N TYR A 108 -6.25 8.28 -12.24
CA TYR A 108 -6.53 9.72 -12.26
C TYR A 108 -8.02 10.02 -12.15
N LEU A 109 -8.88 9.27 -12.84
CA LEU A 109 -10.32 9.41 -12.72
C LEU A 109 -10.80 9.11 -11.30
N TYR A 110 -10.28 8.04 -10.69
CA TYR A 110 -10.59 7.69 -9.31
C TYR A 110 -10.14 8.80 -8.34
N LEU A 111 -8.90 9.28 -8.48
CA LEU A 111 -8.35 10.35 -7.64
C LEU A 111 -9.14 11.65 -7.81
N LEU A 112 -9.49 12.01 -9.05
CA LEU A 112 -10.34 13.17 -9.34
C LEU A 112 -11.70 13.03 -8.64
N GLY A 113 -12.34 11.87 -8.74
CA GLY A 113 -13.59 11.58 -8.02
C GLY A 113 -13.45 11.75 -6.51
N THR A 114 -12.40 11.18 -5.91
CA THR A 114 -12.11 11.32 -4.48
C THR A 114 -11.90 12.79 -4.08
N VAL A 115 -11.13 13.55 -4.85
CA VAL A 115 -10.88 14.98 -4.58
C VAL A 115 -12.16 15.79 -4.67
N LEU A 116 -12.98 15.59 -5.71
CA LEU A 116 -14.26 16.29 -5.87
C LEU A 116 -15.23 15.98 -4.72
N LEU A 117 -15.29 14.73 -4.26
CA LEU A 117 -16.11 14.32 -3.12
C LEU A 117 -15.62 14.92 -1.80
N LEU A 118 -14.29 14.94 -1.58
CA LEU A 118 -13.69 15.59 -0.41
C LEU A 118 -13.95 17.10 -0.41
N LEU A 119 -13.77 17.78 -1.55
CA LEU A 119 -14.09 19.20 -1.70
C LEU A 119 -15.57 19.47 -1.42
N ARG A 120 -16.48 18.67 -1.98
CA ARG A 120 -17.92 18.76 -1.70
C ARG A 120 -18.23 18.57 -0.22
N CYS A 121 -17.55 17.63 0.46
CA CYS A 121 -17.69 17.40 1.89
C CYS A 121 -17.23 18.62 2.71
N ILE A 122 -16.06 19.18 2.39
CA ILE A 122 -15.50 20.38 3.04
C ILE A 122 -16.42 21.58 2.85
N VAL A 123 -16.89 21.83 1.61
CA VAL A 123 -17.81 22.93 1.31
C VAL A 123 -19.10 22.79 2.11
N ARG A 124 -19.72 21.59 2.13
CA ARG A 124 -20.94 21.34 2.90
C ARG A 124 -20.75 21.63 4.39
N TYR A 125 -19.64 21.22 4.97
CA TYR A 125 -19.36 21.51 6.37
C TYR A 125 -19.10 22.98 6.65
N ASN A 126 -18.33 23.65 5.80
CA ASN A 126 -18.07 25.07 5.96
C ASN A 126 -19.37 25.89 5.81
N THR A 127 -20.25 25.52 4.88
CA THR A 127 -21.59 26.11 4.75
C THR A 127 -22.42 25.90 6.00
N LEU A 128 -22.51 24.67 6.52
CA LEU A 128 -23.22 24.36 7.76
C LEU A 128 -22.66 25.15 8.95
N ARG A 129 -21.33 25.20 9.09
CA ARG A 129 -20.66 25.95 10.16
C ARG A 129 -20.93 27.45 10.07
N ARG A 130 -20.95 28.02 8.85
CA ARG A 130 -21.32 29.43 8.64
C ARG A 130 -22.77 29.68 9.02
N ARG A 131 -23.69 28.78 8.65
CA ARG A 131 -25.11 28.88 8.98
C ARG A 131 -25.35 28.86 10.49
N ILE A 132 -24.76 27.90 11.21
CA ILE A 132 -24.86 27.80 12.67
C ILE A 132 -24.34 29.07 13.37
N ARG A 133 -23.26 29.68 12.86
CA ARG A 133 -22.69 30.92 13.42
C ARG A 133 -23.58 32.17 13.22
N GLN A 134 -24.51 32.14 12.27
CA GLN A 134 -25.44 33.23 12.01
C GLN A 134 -26.71 33.13 12.85
N LEU A 135 -26.98 31.97 13.43
CA LEU A 135 -28.12 31.77 14.33
C LEU A 135 -27.78 32.35 15.71
N HIS A 136 -28.82 32.71 16.46
CA HIS A 136 -28.67 33.21 17.83
C HIS A 136 -28.48 32.03 18.78
N PRO A 137 -27.26 31.79 19.32
CA PRO A 137 -27.04 30.71 20.26
C PRO A 137 -27.66 31.05 21.61
N ARG A 138 -28.32 30.07 22.22
CA ARG A 138 -28.85 30.16 23.59
C ARG A 138 -28.23 29.07 24.43
N GLU A 139 -28.00 29.33 25.71
CA GLU A 139 -27.46 28.32 26.62
C GLU A 139 -28.58 27.71 27.45
N TYR A 140 -28.64 26.38 27.49
CA TYR A 140 -29.57 25.62 28.33
C TYR A 140 -28.84 24.42 28.93
N ARG A 141 -28.78 24.37 30.27
CA ARG A 141 -28.08 23.31 31.04
C ARG A 141 -26.63 23.05 30.58
N GLY A 142 -25.89 24.10 30.19
CA GLY A 142 -24.52 23.99 29.69
C GLY A 142 -24.37 23.52 28.25
N PHE A 143 -25.49 23.37 27.52
CA PHE A 143 -25.50 23.08 26.08
C PHE A 143 -25.97 24.30 25.29
N ILE A 144 -25.47 24.42 24.05
CA ILE A 144 -25.89 25.48 23.13
C ILE A 144 -27.10 24.97 22.34
N ILE A 145 -28.20 25.71 22.39
CA ILE A 145 -29.42 25.49 21.62
C ILE A 145 -29.55 26.57 20.55
N VAL A 146 -29.99 26.18 19.36
CA VAL A 146 -30.39 27.10 18.28
C VAL A 146 -31.76 26.73 17.75
N ASP A 147 -32.48 27.74 17.28
CA ASP A 147 -33.78 27.57 16.64
C ASP A 147 -33.64 26.71 15.37
N PRO A 148 -34.68 25.93 15.00
CA PRO A 148 -34.64 25.10 13.80
C PRO A 148 -34.34 25.90 12.53
N PHE A 149 -33.57 25.29 11.62
CA PHE A 149 -33.16 25.94 10.38
C PHE A 149 -33.04 24.92 9.24
N ASP A 150 -33.36 25.38 8.04
CA ASP A 150 -33.33 24.58 6.81
C ASP A 150 -34.07 23.24 6.99
N GLN A 151 -33.32 22.15 7.17
CA GLN A 151 -33.84 20.79 7.35
C GLN A 151 -33.53 20.18 8.74
N TYR A 152 -32.90 20.97 9.63
CA TYR A 152 -32.46 20.52 10.94
C TYR A 152 -33.51 20.90 11.99
N ILE A 153 -34.21 19.88 12.50
CA ILE A 153 -35.23 20.01 13.55
C ILE A 153 -35.00 18.87 14.55
N ASN A 154 -35.07 19.16 15.85
CA ASN A 154 -34.96 18.19 16.94
C ASN A 154 -33.78 17.23 16.78
N CYS A 155 -32.59 17.79 16.51
CA CYS A 155 -31.38 17.00 16.32
C CYS A 155 -30.11 17.72 16.79
N SER A 156 -29.08 16.94 17.12
CA SER A 156 -27.75 17.44 17.44
C SER A 156 -26.90 17.59 16.18
N VAL A 157 -26.36 18.80 15.99
CA VAL A 157 -25.50 19.13 14.85
C VAL A 157 -24.22 19.79 15.36
N GLN A 158 -23.08 19.17 15.05
CA GLN A 158 -21.78 19.57 15.59
C GLN A 158 -21.75 19.57 17.13
N HIS A 159 -21.89 20.74 17.76
CA HIS A 159 -21.81 20.95 19.21
C HIS A 159 -23.05 21.68 19.73
N VAL A 160 -24.09 21.75 18.91
CA VAL A 160 -25.31 22.51 19.14
C VAL A 160 -26.51 21.58 19.01
N ILE A 161 -27.53 21.80 19.83
CA ILE A 161 -28.83 21.12 19.74
C ILE A 161 -29.78 22.05 18.98
N VAL A 162 -30.42 21.52 17.94
CA VAL A 162 -31.36 22.27 17.11
C VAL A 162 -32.77 21.88 17.53
N MET A 163 -33.49 22.79 18.20
CA MET A 163 -34.86 22.55 18.70
C MET A 163 -35.59 23.86 19.01
N GLU A 164 -36.92 23.83 18.97
CA GLU A 164 -37.74 24.97 19.39
C GLU A 164 -37.74 25.11 20.92
N GLU A 165 -37.64 26.34 21.39
CA GLU A 165 -37.62 26.64 22.82
C GLU A 165 -38.92 26.21 23.53
N GLN A 166 -40.08 26.40 22.89
CA GLN A 166 -41.37 25.99 23.48
C GLN A 166 -41.44 24.49 23.74
N LEU A 167 -40.67 23.68 23.00
CA LEU A 167 -40.64 22.24 23.19
C LEU A 167 -39.96 21.86 24.52
N LEU A 168 -39.02 22.66 25.03
CA LEU A 168 -38.30 22.40 26.29
C LEU A 168 -39.21 22.37 27.53
N ASP A 169 -40.36 23.04 27.45
CA ASP A 169 -41.35 23.06 28.54
C ASP A 169 -42.21 21.78 28.56
N THR A 170 -42.18 20.99 27.48
CA THR A 170 -42.93 19.74 27.36
C THR A 170 -42.10 18.54 27.84
N ALA A 171 -42.74 17.54 28.43
CA ALA A 171 -42.07 16.30 28.83
C ALA A 171 -41.40 15.57 27.64
N ALA A 172 -42.02 15.65 26.45
CA ALA A 172 -41.48 15.10 25.22
C ALA A 172 -40.21 15.84 24.77
N GLY A 173 -40.21 17.17 24.77
CA GLY A 173 -39.05 17.96 24.39
C GLY A 173 -37.89 17.86 25.37
N GLN A 174 -38.17 17.71 26.68
CA GLN A 174 -37.11 17.40 27.65
C GLN A 174 -36.42 16.08 27.33
N LEU A 175 -37.18 15.05 26.97
CA LEU A 175 -36.61 13.74 26.61
C LEU A 175 -35.80 13.80 25.30
N ILE A 176 -36.25 14.58 24.31
CA ILE A 176 -35.50 14.84 23.07
C ILE A 176 -34.22 15.60 23.37
N PHE A 177 -34.29 16.64 24.21
CA PHE A 177 -33.11 17.39 24.62
C PHE A 177 -32.08 16.48 25.31
N GLU A 178 -32.53 15.66 26.25
CA GLU A 178 -31.64 14.70 26.94
C GLU A 178 -31.09 13.64 25.97
N HIS A 179 -31.82 13.24 24.94
CA HIS A 179 -31.30 12.38 23.88
C HIS A 179 -30.17 13.06 23.08
N GLU A 180 -30.43 14.25 22.57
CA GLU A 180 -29.48 14.98 21.73
C GLU A 180 -28.24 15.46 22.50
N SER A 181 -28.39 15.73 23.79
CA SER A 181 -27.27 16.07 24.68
C SER A 181 -26.27 14.91 24.79
N GLN A 182 -26.75 13.66 24.87
CA GLN A 182 -25.87 12.48 24.92
C GLN A 182 -25.03 12.33 23.65
N HIS A 183 -25.56 12.64 22.46
CA HIS A 183 -24.75 12.60 21.23
C HIS A 183 -23.58 13.58 21.25
N ILE A 184 -23.77 14.74 21.88
CA ILE A 184 -22.71 15.74 22.07
C ILE A 184 -21.69 15.23 23.09
N LEU A 185 -22.14 14.71 24.23
CA LEU A 185 -21.28 14.17 25.30
C LEU A 185 -20.39 13.02 24.80
N PHE A 186 -20.96 12.09 24.03
CA PHE A 186 -20.19 11.00 23.40
C PHE A 186 -19.35 11.44 22.20
N LYS A 187 -19.44 12.71 21.79
CA LYS A 187 -18.73 13.27 20.64
C LYS A 187 -19.01 12.49 19.35
N HIS A 188 -20.24 11.99 19.15
CA HIS A 188 -20.63 11.23 17.95
C HIS A 188 -20.42 12.02 16.65
N ARG A 189 -20.33 13.36 16.73
CA ARG A 189 -19.90 14.22 15.62
C ARG A 189 -18.57 13.77 15.00
N LEU A 190 -17.56 13.40 15.80
CA LEU A 190 -16.22 13.06 15.30
C LEU A 190 -16.26 11.77 14.49
N ASP A 191 -17.02 10.78 14.95
CA ASP A 191 -17.23 9.52 14.26
C ASP A 191 -17.94 9.73 12.92
N LYS A 192 -18.98 10.58 12.90
CA LYS A 192 -19.69 10.97 11.67
C LYS A 192 -18.70 11.62 10.67
N TRP A 193 -17.77 12.45 11.16
CA TRP A 193 -16.69 13.03 10.34
C TRP A 193 -15.75 11.99 9.76
N VAL A 194 -15.24 11.09 10.60
CA VAL A 194 -14.31 10.03 10.19
C VAL A 194 -14.96 9.15 9.12
N ILE A 195 -16.19 8.67 9.34
CA ILE A 195 -16.81 7.75 8.38
C ILE A 195 -17.18 8.44 7.05
N GLU A 196 -17.54 9.73 7.06
CA GLU A 196 -17.78 10.48 5.83
C GLU A 196 -16.47 10.71 5.04
N PHE A 197 -15.35 10.92 5.73
CA PHE A 197 -14.03 10.95 5.11
C PHE A 197 -13.70 9.61 4.42
N PHE A 198 -13.90 8.48 5.13
CA PHE A 198 -13.71 7.15 4.54
C PHE A 198 -14.65 6.89 3.36
N ARG A 199 -15.89 7.37 3.41
CA ARG A 199 -16.84 7.28 2.28
C ARG A 199 -16.37 8.05 1.05
N CYS A 200 -15.67 9.17 1.23
CA CYS A 200 -15.07 9.91 0.12
C CYS A 200 -13.87 9.19 -0.47
N LEU A 201 -13.02 8.57 0.37
CA LEU A 201 -11.89 7.78 -0.08
C LEU A 201 -12.36 6.53 -0.84
N PHE A 202 -13.24 5.72 -0.22
CA PHE A 202 -13.69 4.44 -0.74
C PHE A 202 -15.09 4.54 -1.37
N TRP A 203 -15.33 5.59 -2.14
CA TRP A 203 -16.67 5.94 -2.64
C TRP A 203 -17.32 4.88 -3.53
N LEU A 204 -16.52 4.03 -4.18
CA LEU A 204 -16.98 2.87 -4.95
C LEU A 204 -17.27 1.61 -4.11
N ASN A 205 -16.77 1.55 -2.86
CA ASN A 205 -16.93 0.35 -2.03
C ASN A 205 -18.28 0.39 -1.28
N PRO A 206 -19.25 -0.50 -1.57
CA PRO A 206 -20.54 -0.53 -0.87
C PRO A 206 -20.40 -0.82 0.64
N LEU A 207 -19.32 -1.49 1.05
CA LEU A 207 -19.08 -1.86 2.44
C LEU A 207 -18.96 -0.64 3.36
N ILE A 208 -18.41 0.47 2.88
CA ILE A 208 -18.25 1.66 3.72
C ILE A 208 -19.60 2.31 4.05
N TYR A 209 -20.57 2.22 3.13
CA TYR A 209 -21.93 2.69 3.35
C TYR A 209 -22.67 1.81 4.37
N TRP A 210 -22.44 0.51 4.32
CA TRP A 210 -22.96 -0.43 5.32
C TRP A 210 -22.34 -0.20 6.71
N LEU A 211 -21.00 -0.06 6.80
CA LEU A 211 -20.30 0.24 8.05
C LEU A 211 -20.77 1.57 8.67
N ARG A 212 -21.04 2.58 7.84
CA ARG A 212 -21.66 3.84 8.28
C ARG A 212 -23.00 3.62 8.96
N GLY A 213 -23.89 2.83 8.35
CA GLY A 213 -25.17 2.49 8.96
C GLY A 213 -25.00 1.80 10.31
N GLN A 214 -24.07 0.83 10.41
CA GLN A 214 -23.79 0.14 11.67
C GLN A 214 -23.21 1.06 12.75
N LEU A 215 -22.38 2.03 12.38
CA LEU A 215 -21.82 3.01 13.31
C LEU A 215 -22.90 3.95 13.85
N TYR A 216 -23.79 4.43 12.99
CA TYR A 216 -24.87 5.33 13.41
C TYR A 216 -25.87 4.61 14.30
N LEU A 217 -26.24 3.39 13.95
CA LEU A 217 -27.09 2.56 14.78
C LEU A 217 -26.46 2.26 16.15
N THR A 218 -25.14 2.09 16.19
CA THR A 218 -24.40 1.95 17.45
C THR A 218 -24.47 3.23 18.28
N HIS A 219 -24.39 4.42 17.67
CA HIS A 219 -24.57 5.70 18.38
C HIS A 219 -25.94 5.79 19.03
N GLU A 220 -26.99 5.44 18.29
CA GLU A 220 -28.37 5.42 18.81
C GLU A 220 -28.49 4.43 19.98
N TYR A 221 -27.94 3.22 19.88
CA TYR A 221 -27.94 2.24 20.98
C TYR A 221 -27.25 2.73 22.25
N GLN A 222 -26.19 3.55 22.13
CA GLN A 222 -25.51 4.12 23.28
C GLN A 222 -26.40 5.10 24.04
N VAL A 223 -27.05 6.00 23.30
CA VAL A 223 -27.96 6.99 23.90
C VAL A 223 -29.21 6.32 24.45
N ASP A 224 -29.80 5.42 23.67
CA ASP A 224 -30.99 4.66 24.04
C ASP A 224 -30.80 3.87 25.33
N ARG A 225 -29.60 3.30 25.55
CA ARG A 225 -29.28 2.58 26.78
C ARG A 225 -29.34 3.49 28.01
N ILE A 226 -28.74 4.68 27.94
CA ILE A 226 -28.71 5.62 29.07
C ILE A 226 -30.11 6.13 29.39
N LEU A 227 -30.87 6.50 28.37
CA LEU A 227 -32.24 6.98 28.56
C LEU A 227 -33.16 5.87 29.05
N ALA A 228 -33.01 4.64 28.55
CA ALA A 228 -33.78 3.51 29.03
C ALA A 228 -33.45 3.13 30.48
N ASP A 229 -32.19 3.29 30.91
CA ASP A 229 -31.77 3.09 32.29
C ASP A 229 -32.28 4.22 33.22
N THR A 230 -32.47 5.44 32.69
CA THR A 230 -32.92 6.62 33.45
C THR A 230 -34.45 6.74 33.55
N TYR A 231 -35.16 6.55 32.43
CA TYR A 231 -36.62 6.75 32.30
C TYR A 231 -37.41 5.43 32.25
N GLY A 232 -36.72 4.29 32.31
CA GLY A 232 -37.31 2.97 32.21
C GLY A 232 -37.55 2.52 30.76
N LYS A 233 -37.11 1.30 30.44
CA LYS A 233 -37.14 0.69 29.11
C LYS A 233 -38.51 0.80 28.41
N SER A 234 -39.57 0.37 29.08
CA SER A 234 -40.92 0.36 28.49
C SER A 234 -41.54 1.75 28.34
N GLY A 235 -41.16 2.71 29.19
CA GLY A 235 -41.60 4.10 29.07
C GLY A 235 -40.94 4.75 27.86
N TYR A 236 -39.63 4.64 27.79
CA TYR A 236 -38.83 5.19 26.70
C TYR A 236 -39.13 4.54 25.34
N ALA A 237 -39.32 3.21 25.26
CA ALA A 237 -39.69 2.54 24.02
C ALA A 237 -41.06 3.00 23.48
N ARG A 238 -42.06 3.21 24.37
CA ARG A 238 -43.36 3.76 23.97
C ARG A 238 -43.22 5.18 23.44
N PHE A 239 -42.38 5.99 24.06
CA PHE A 239 -42.07 7.33 23.58
C PHE A 239 -41.48 7.30 22.17
N LEU A 240 -40.45 6.47 21.92
CA LEU A 240 -39.83 6.36 20.59
C LEU A 240 -40.85 5.95 19.51
N LEU A 241 -41.76 5.04 19.84
CA LEU A 241 -42.80 4.57 18.92
C LEU A 241 -43.88 5.65 18.68
N ALA A 242 -44.37 6.30 19.73
CA ALA A 242 -45.39 7.34 19.62
C ALA A 242 -44.90 8.53 18.79
N PHE A 243 -43.67 8.99 19.05
CA PHE A 243 -43.07 10.13 18.33
C PHE A 243 -42.76 9.81 16.86
N SER A 244 -42.60 8.52 16.51
CA SER A 244 -42.41 8.10 15.12
C SER A 244 -43.68 8.12 14.26
N GLN A 245 -44.86 8.21 14.90
CA GLN A 245 -46.18 8.18 14.26
C GLN A 245 -46.76 9.58 14.00
N GLU A 246 -46.21 10.64 14.58
CA GLU A 246 -46.66 12.02 14.31
C GLU A 246 -46.35 12.42 12.86
N GLU A 247 -47.34 12.99 12.16
CA GLU A 247 -47.28 13.29 10.72
C GLU A 247 -46.12 14.24 10.39
N LYS A 248 -45.26 13.80 9.45
CA LYS A 248 -44.03 14.49 9.07
C LYS A 248 -44.35 15.70 8.18
N PRO A 249 -43.98 16.94 8.55
CA PRO A 249 -43.89 18.01 7.57
C PRO A 249 -42.84 17.64 6.52
N ILE A 250 -43.14 17.97 5.26
CA ILE A 250 -42.34 17.64 4.07
C ILE A 250 -40.97 18.32 4.16
N GLY A 251 -39.97 17.61 4.68
CA GLY A 251 -38.61 18.15 4.86
C GLY A 251 -37.76 17.34 5.83
N LEU A 252 -37.35 16.14 5.42
CA LEU A 252 -36.30 15.29 6.03
C LEU A 252 -35.28 16.01 6.95
N GLN A 253 -35.26 15.73 8.27
CA GLN A 253 -34.11 15.10 9.00
C GLN A 253 -33.99 15.42 10.53
N SER A 254 -34.38 14.47 11.37
CA SER A 254 -33.69 14.15 12.64
C SER A 254 -33.13 12.71 12.56
N SER A 255 -31.97 12.40 13.16
CA SER A 255 -31.38 11.04 13.08
C SER A 255 -32.18 9.99 13.83
N LEU A 256 -33.06 10.44 14.71
CA LEU A 256 -33.85 9.61 15.58
C LEU A 256 -34.94 8.79 14.88
N PHE A 257 -35.58 9.29 13.82
CA PHE A 257 -36.89 8.77 13.38
C PHE A 257 -37.02 8.56 11.86
N ASN A 258 -35.90 8.52 11.13
CA ASN A 258 -35.95 8.50 9.66
C ASN A 258 -36.26 7.12 9.08
N ASN A 259 -35.82 6.03 9.73
CA ASN A 259 -35.94 4.66 9.23
C ASN A 259 -36.74 3.77 10.19
N GLN A 260 -37.92 3.31 9.76
CA GLN A 260 -38.77 2.39 10.52
C GLN A 260 -38.03 1.10 10.92
N HIS A 261 -37.17 0.59 10.04
CA HIS A 261 -36.33 -0.58 10.32
C HIS A 261 -35.33 -0.31 11.47
N GLU A 262 -34.73 0.88 11.53
CA GLU A 262 -33.79 1.23 12.61
C GLU A 262 -34.50 1.38 13.95
N LEU A 263 -35.71 1.96 13.96
CA LEU A 263 -36.53 2.07 15.17
C LEU A 263 -36.89 0.71 15.75
N VAL A 264 -37.29 -0.25 14.90
CA VAL A 264 -37.57 -1.62 15.32
C VAL A 264 -36.31 -2.28 15.89
N GLU A 265 -35.16 -2.14 15.22
CA GLU A 265 -33.88 -2.71 15.69
C GLU A 265 -33.47 -2.12 17.05
N ARG A 266 -33.64 -0.80 17.25
CA ARG A 266 -33.39 -0.09 18.52
C ARG A 266 -34.27 -0.58 19.65
N VAL A 267 -35.59 -0.66 19.43
CA VAL A 267 -36.52 -1.16 20.45
C VAL A 267 -36.23 -2.62 20.77
N GLN A 268 -35.97 -3.47 19.76
CA GLN A 268 -35.63 -4.88 19.97
C GLN A 268 -34.35 -5.03 20.81
N VAL A 269 -33.29 -4.29 20.48
CA VAL A 269 -32.02 -4.34 21.21
C VAL A 269 -32.18 -3.83 22.64
N MET A 270 -32.92 -2.74 22.87
CA MET A 270 -33.20 -2.19 24.20
C MET A 270 -33.95 -3.17 25.11
N MET A 271 -34.92 -3.90 24.54
CA MET A 271 -35.74 -4.88 25.24
C MET A 271 -35.02 -6.23 25.44
N SER A 272 -33.96 -6.48 24.68
CA SER A 272 -33.17 -7.70 24.79
C SER A 272 -32.36 -7.78 26.10
N LYS A 273 -32.00 -9.00 26.50
CA LYS A 273 -31.12 -9.23 27.66
C LYS A 273 -29.70 -8.74 27.32
N PRO A 274 -29.08 -7.92 28.18
CA PRO A 274 -27.71 -7.48 27.95
C PRO A 274 -26.75 -8.68 27.92
N SER A 275 -25.74 -8.57 27.05
CA SER A 275 -24.68 -9.56 26.89
C SER A 275 -23.88 -9.70 28.19
N SER A 276 -23.51 -10.94 28.53
CA SER A 276 -22.68 -11.22 29.70
C SER A 276 -21.29 -10.59 29.55
N ALA A 277 -20.71 -10.08 30.65
CA ALA A 277 -19.36 -9.51 30.64
C ALA A 277 -18.29 -10.46 30.06
N ARG A 278 -18.46 -11.78 30.26
CA ARG A 278 -17.61 -12.82 29.66
C ARG A 278 -17.57 -12.70 28.14
N SER A 279 -18.67 -12.34 27.48
CA SER A 279 -18.74 -12.19 26.02
C SER A 279 -17.78 -11.14 25.44
N LYS A 280 -17.16 -10.29 26.27
CA LYS A 280 -16.09 -9.36 25.84
C LYS A 280 -14.86 -10.07 25.28
N TRP A 281 -14.61 -11.34 25.62
CA TRP A 281 -13.50 -12.09 25.02
C TRP A 281 -13.63 -12.16 23.49
N LYS A 282 -14.84 -12.07 22.93
CA LYS A 282 -15.07 -12.11 21.48
C LYS A 282 -14.38 -10.97 20.73
N TYR A 283 -14.12 -9.82 21.35
CA TYR A 283 -13.32 -8.75 20.71
C TYR A 283 -11.86 -9.17 20.51
N ILE A 284 -11.35 -10.12 21.30
CA ILE A 284 -9.99 -10.68 21.13
C ILE A 284 -9.88 -11.45 19.80
N LEU A 285 -10.99 -11.90 19.21
CA LEU A 285 -10.98 -12.50 17.86
C LEU A 285 -10.53 -11.53 16.77
N ALA A 286 -10.47 -10.23 17.05
CA ALA A 286 -9.84 -9.25 16.16
C ALA A 286 -8.32 -9.44 16.05
N VAL A 287 -7.67 -9.94 17.10
CA VAL A 287 -6.21 -10.18 17.15
C VAL A 287 -5.76 -11.23 16.14
N PRO A 288 -6.31 -12.46 16.08
CA PRO A 288 -5.90 -13.42 15.07
C PRO A 288 -6.21 -12.95 13.64
N VAL A 289 -7.30 -12.21 13.43
CA VAL A 289 -7.60 -11.58 12.14
C VAL A 289 -6.52 -10.57 11.75
N LEU A 290 -6.12 -9.72 12.69
CA LEU A 290 -5.02 -8.78 12.50
C LEU A 290 -3.69 -9.51 12.23
N CYS A 291 -3.35 -10.53 13.02
CA CYS A 291 -2.14 -11.34 12.81
C CYS A 291 -2.15 -12.00 11.44
N PHE A 292 -3.29 -12.55 11.00
CA PHE A 292 -3.45 -13.12 9.67
C PHE A 292 -3.23 -12.07 8.58
N LEU A 293 -3.82 -10.89 8.69
CA LEU A 293 -3.61 -9.80 7.73
C LEU A 293 -2.13 -9.37 7.70
N LEU A 294 -1.50 -9.22 8.86
CA LEU A 294 -0.09 -8.85 8.96
C LEU A 294 0.83 -9.89 8.32
N LEU A 295 0.57 -11.18 8.54
CA LEU A 295 1.28 -12.28 7.87
C LEU A 295 1.03 -12.26 6.36
N PHE A 296 -0.23 -12.15 5.94
CA PHE A 296 -0.62 -12.08 4.53
C PHE A 296 0.11 -10.95 3.79
N TYR A 297 0.16 -9.75 4.38
CA TYR A 297 0.92 -8.64 3.80
C TYR A 297 2.44 -8.84 3.85
N SER A 298 2.96 -9.49 4.89
CA SER A 298 4.39 -9.88 4.96
C SER A 298 4.79 -10.83 3.83
N PHE A 299 3.87 -11.65 3.30
CA PHE A 299 4.11 -12.56 2.19
C PHE A 299 3.89 -11.93 0.81
N ILE A 300 2.87 -11.07 0.66
CA ILE A 300 2.50 -10.48 -0.64
C ILE A 300 3.35 -9.27 -0.99
N ASN A 301 3.69 -8.47 0.02
CA ASN A 301 4.56 -7.31 -0.12
C ASN A 301 5.81 -7.53 0.75
N PRO A 302 6.68 -8.52 0.42
CA PRO A 302 7.96 -8.60 1.08
C PRO A 302 8.64 -7.24 0.90
N PRO A 303 9.16 -6.62 1.98
CA PRO A 303 9.86 -5.35 1.85
C PRO A 303 10.91 -5.53 0.75
N ARG A 304 10.92 -4.62 -0.24
CA ARG A 304 11.99 -4.52 -1.24
C ARG A 304 13.32 -4.51 -0.47
N SER A 305 13.97 -5.67 -0.45
CA SER A 305 15.20 -6.04 0.24
C SER A 305 15.60 -5.15 1.43
N SER A 306 15.00 -5.38 2.61
CA SER A 306 15.60 -4.95 3.87
C SER A 306 16.63 -5.93 4.44
N TRP A 307 16.76 -7.11 3.85
CA TRP A 307 17.86 -8.03 4.14
C TRP A 307 19.23 -7.40 3.87
N TYR A 308 19.25 -6.30 3.11
CA TYR A 308 20.43 -5.54 2.75
C TYR A 308 20.78 -4.42 3.75
N SER A 309 19.86 -4.01 4.63
CA SER A 309 20.10 -2.91 5.60
C SER A 309 20.80 -3.35 6.90
N ILE A 310 21.07 -4.65 7.06
CA ILE A 310 21.69 -5.21 8.28
C ILE A 310 23.19 -5.45 8.08
N PHE A 311 23.68 -5.50 6.84
CA PHE A 311 25.10 -5.61 6.54
C PHE A 311 25.50 -4.41 5.69
N HIS A 312 26.43 -3.60 6.20
CA HIS A 312 27.00 -2.36 5.62
C HIS A 312 26.41 -1.05 6.15
N SER A 313 26.72 -0.79 7.42
CA SER A 313 27.03 0.56 7.89
C SER A 313 28.38 0.55 8.61
N GLU A 314 29.43 0.04 7.95
CA GLU A 314 30.82 0.30 8.36
C GLU A 314 31.70 0.44 7.12
N LYS A 315 31.75 1.69 6.62
CA LYS A 315 32.64 2.34 5.63
C LYS A 315 31.76 3.14 4.68
N GLY A 316 31.83 4.47 4.82
CA GLY A 316 30.98 5.44 4.11
C GLY A 316 31.22 5.54 2.61
N GLY A 317 30.97 4.45 1.87
CA GLY A 317 30.90 4.43 0.41
C GLY A 317 29.46 4.54 -0.08
N VAL A 318 29.27 5.18 -1.23
CA VAL A 318 27.99 5.18 -1.95
C VAL A 318 27.66 3.74 -2.35
N ILE A 319 26.49 3.24 -1.94
CA ILE A 319 26.00 1.92 -2.35
C ILE A 319 25.79 1.92 -3.86
N LYS A 320 26.60 1.12 -4.59
CA LYS A 320 26.46 0.96 -6.05
C LYS A 320 25.19 0.18 -6.37
N THR A 321 24.47 0.64 -7.38
CA THR A 321 23.24 0.05 -7.90
C THR A 321 23.51 -0.70 -9.21
N ILE A 322 23.27 -2.01 -9.24
CA ILE A 322 23.34 -2.83 -10.46
C ILE A 322 21.93 -3.10 -10.96
N VAL A 323 21.66 -2.81 -12.22
CA VAL A 323 20.42 -3.15 -12.90
C VAL A 323 20.64 -4.46 -13.66
N LEU A 324 19.95 -5.52 -13.27
CA LEU A 324 19.89 -6.78 -14.02
C LEU A 324 18.65 -6.77 -14.92
N ASP A 325 18.82 -7.01 -16.20
CA ASP A 325 17.74 -7.17 -17.18
C ASP A 325 17.64 -8.65 -17.59
N PRO A 326 16.68 -9.41 -17.02
CA PRO A 326 16.40 -10.74 -17.52
C PRO A 326 15.77 -10.64 -18.91
N GLY A 327 16.49 -11.07 -19.93
CA GLY A 327 16.05 -11.04 -21.33
C GLY A 327 14.66 -11.61 -21.54
N HIS A 328 13.97 -11.14 -22.59
CA HIS A 328 12.65 -11.61 -22.98
C HIS A 328 11.58 -11.49 -21.86
N GLY A 329 10.43 -12.15 -22.00
CA GLY A 329 9.34 -12.15 -21.03
C GLY A 329 7.96 -11.98 -21.64
N GLY A 330 6.96 -12.56 -20.98
CA GLY A 330 5.57 -12.57 -21.44
C GLY A 330 5.46 -13.28 -22.80
N LYS A 331 5.00 -12.53 -23.81
CA LYS A 331 4.81 -13.00 -25.19
C LYS A 331 6.11 -13.26 -25.94
N ASP A 332 7.22 -12.64 -25.52
CA ASP A 332 8.53 -12.87 -26.08
C ASP A 332 9.19 -13.99 -25.29
N VAL A 333 9.27 -15.19 -25.89
CA VAL A 333 9.78 -16.38 -25.22
C VAL A 333 11.29 -16.55 -25.34
N GLY A 334 11.93 -15.78 -26.22
CA GLY A 334 13.32 -15.98 -26.63
C GLY A 334 13.55 -17.34 -27.28
N ALA A 335 14.76 -17.88 -27.16
CA ALA A 335 15.07 -19.22 -27.63
C ALA A 335 14.39 -20.31 -26.78
N THR A 336 14.00 -21.42 -27.41
CA THR A 336 13.51 -22.63 -26.74
C THR A 336 14.46 -23.79 -26.97
N ALA A 337 14.97 -24.39 -25.90
CA ALA A 337 15.86 -25.54 -25.96
C ALA A 337 15.13 -26.82 -26.42
N PHE A 338 15.89 -27.85 -26.79
CA PHE A 338 15.35 -29.18 -27.11
C PHE A 338 14.58 -29.82 -25.95
N SER A 339 14.89 -29.45 -24.70
CA SER A 339 14.19 -29.89 -23.49
C SER A 339 12.85 -29.19 -23.27
N GLY A 340 12.53 -28.14 -24.05
CA GLY A 340 11.38 -27.26 -23.82
C GLY A 340 11.67 -26.09 -22.88
N LEU A 341 12.88 -25.98 -22.33
CA LEU A 341 13.32 -24.84 -21.52
C LEU A 341 13.30 -23.55 -22.37
N THR A 342 12.67 -22.50 -21.88
CA THR A 342 12.61 -21.20 -22.58
C THR A 342 13.61 -20.21 -22.01
N GLU A 343 14.21 -19.40 -22.88
CA GLU A 343 15.20 -18.40 -22.50
C GLU A 343 14.62 -17.37 -21.52
N LYS A 344 13.36 -16.95 -21.71
CA LYS A 344 12.70 -16.03 -20.77
C LYS A 344 12.61 -16.56 -19.33
N SER A 345 12.46 -17.89 -19.16
CA SER A 345 12.44 -18.52 -17.85
C SER A 345 13.85 -18.65 -17.29
N LEU A 346 14.80 -19.08 -18.13
CA LEU A 346 16.18 -19.29 -17.70
C LEU A 346 16.90 -17.98 -17.31
N THR A 347 16.70 -16.92 -18.09
CA THR A 347 17.22 -15.57 -17.77
C THR A 347 16.61 -15.02 -16.49
N TRP A 348 15.32 -15.24 -16.26
CA TRP A 348 14.64 -14.86 -15.02
C TRP A 348 15.26 -15.54 -13.80
N ASP A 349 15.38 -16.86 -13.84
CA ASP A 349 15.92 -17.64 -12.73
C ASP A 349 17.39 -17.30 -12.46
N THR A 350 18.18 -17.10 -13.53
CA THR A 350 19.58 -16.68 -13.42
C THR A 350 19.71 -15.31 -12.77
N CYS A 351 18.93 -14.31 -13.20
CA CYS A 351 18.94 -12.98 -12.62
C CYS A 351 18.46 -12.96 -11.17
N LEU A 352 17.51 -13.82 -10.79
CA LEU A 352 17.10 -13.94 -9.38
C LEU A 352 18.21 -14.48 -8.49
N LEU A 353 18.92 -15.52 -8.94
CA LEU A 353 20.07 -16.05 -8.21
C LEU A 353 21.21 -15.03 -8.17
N LEU A 354 21.52 -14.38 -9.29
CA LEU A 354 22.58 -13.39 -9.37
C LEU A 354 22.30 -12.16 -8.51
N LYS A 355 21.04 -11.72 -8.48
CA LYS A 355 20.57 -10.66 -7.58
C LYS A 355 20.86 -11.00 -6.13
N GLN A 356 20.57 -12.23 -5.69
CA GLN A 356 20.86 -12.65 -4.32
C GLN A 356 22.37 -12.61 -4.01
N GLU A 357 23.21 -13.11 -4.91
CA GLU A 357 24.67 -13.09 -4.70
C GLU A 357 25.24 -11.66 -4.69
N LEU A 358 24.79 -10.79 -5.59
CA LEU A 358 25.25 -9.40 -5.67
C LEU A 358 24.76 -8.57 -4.48
N GLU A 359 23.51 -8.73 -4.05
CA GLU A 359 23.03 -8.03 -2.85
C GLU A 359 23.75 -8.55 -1.58
N ARG A 360 24.15 -9.83 -1.49
CA ARG A 360 25.02 -10.31 -0.38
C ARG A 360 26.39 -9.64 -0.36
N LYS A 361 26.87 -9.20 -1.52
CA LYS A 361 28.15 -8.49 -1.69
C LYS A 361 28.05 -7.00 -1.46
N GLY A 362 26.89 -6.49 -1.08
CA GLY A 362 26.76 -5.06 -0.84
C GLY A 362 26.46 -4.26 -2.12
N TYR A 363 25.72 -4.80 -3.09
CA TYR A 363 25.09 -3.99 -4.15
C TYR A 363 23.58 -3.79 -3.96
N LYS A 364 23.04 -2.63 -4.30
CA LYS A 364 21.60 -2.48 -4.53
C LYS A 364 21.29 -3.07 -5.91
N VAL A 365 20.42 -4.07 -6.01
CA VAL A 365 20.12 -4.69 -7.30
C VAL A 365 18.68 -4.45 -7.73
N LEU A 366 18.51 -3.87 -8.92
CA LEU A 366 17.20 -3.67 -9.56
C LEU A 366 17.01 -4.69 -10.68
N LEU A 367 15.76 -5.15 -10.87
CA LEU A 367 15.39 -5.98 -12.02
C LEU A 367 14.61 -5.15 -13.04
N SER A 368 14.89 -5.34 -14.33
CA SER A 368 14.16 -4.64 -15.40
C SER A 368 12.69 -5.05 -15.47
N ARG A 369 12.34 -6.27 -15.03
CA ARG A 369 10.97 -6.82 -14.94
C ARG A 369 10.71 -7.50 -13.59
N ALA A 370 9.44 -7.63 -13.20
CA ALA A 370 9.02 -8.17 -11.90
C ALA A 370 8.49 -9.63 -11.95
N GLY A 371 8.46 -10.23 -13.13
CA GLY A 371 7.99 -11.60 -13.36
C GLY A 371 8.00 -11.95 -14.84
N ASP A 372 7.16 -12.88 -15.27
CA ASP A 372 6.96 -13.24 -16.68
C ASP A 372 6.11 -12.20 -17.43
N GLU A 373 6.60 -10.97 -17.52
CA GLU A 373 5.97 -9.85 -18.22
C GLU A 373 6.77 -9.42 -19.46
N PHE A 374 6.07 -8.99 -20.50
CA PHE A 374 6.70 -8.39 -21.67
C PHE A 374 6.99 -6.91 -21.40
N LYS A 375 8.26 -6.52 -21.53
CA LYS A 375 8.70 -5.11 -21.57
C LYS A 375 9.42 -4.79 -22.85
N THR A 376 9.18 -3.59 -23.38
CA THR A 376 9.89 -3.06 -24.54
C THR A 376 11.37 -2.81 -24.20
N LEU A 377 12.23 -2.83 -25.21
CA LEU A 377 13.68 -2.61 -25.04
C LEU A 377 14.00 -1.24 -24.42
N LYS A 378 13.16 -0.22 -24.65
CA LYS A 378 13.30 1.11 -24.05
C LYS A 378 12.91 1.12 -22.57
N GLU A 379 11.83 0.42 -22.18
CA GLU A 379 11.42 0.33 -20.78
C GLU A 379 12.44 -0.41 -19.93
N ARG A 380 13.09 -1.44 -20.49
CA ARG A 380 14.13 -2.23 -19.79
C ARG A 380 15.35 -1.40 -19.43
N SER A 381 15.78 -0.54 -20.35
CA SER A 381 17.04 0.21 -20.30
C SER A 381 16.91 1.60 -19.67
N ASN A 382 15.69 2.09 -19.45
CA ASN A 382 15.42 3.38 -18.81
C ASN A 382 15.34 3.26 -17.27
N LEU A 383 16.39 2.67 -16.68
CA LEU A 383 16.56 2.54 -15.23
C LEU A 383 17.87 3.21 -14.80
N GLU A 384 17.86 3.82 -13.62
CA GLU A 384 19.03 4.46 -13.04
C GLU A 384 19.85 3.47 -12.20
N GLY A 385 21.17 3.60 -12.27
CA GLY A 385 22.14 2.77 -11.56
C GLY A 385 23.56 3.02 -12.05
N ASP A 386 24.51 2.25 -11.55
CA ASP A 386 25.93 2.35 -11.88
C ASP A 386 26.34 1.38 -13.00
N LEU A 387 25.61 0.27 -13.16
CA LEU A 387 25.85 -0.73 -14.21
C LEU A 387 24.54 -1.41 -14.60
N PHE A 388 24.32 -1.57 -15.90
CA PHE A 388 23.23 -2.33 -16.51
C PHE A 388 23.77 -3.62 -17.14
N LEU A 389 23.23 -4.77 -16.74
CA LEU A 389 23.60 -6.08 -17.28
C LEU A 389 22.34 -6.77 -17.83
N SER A 390 22.26 -6.89 -19.15
CA SER A 390 21.22 -7.69 -19.82
C SER A 390 21.69 -9.13 -19.95
N ILE A 391 20.92 -10.08 -19.43
CA ILE A 391 21.28 -11.51 -19.37
C ILE A 391 20.48 -12.28 -20.40
N HIS A 392 21.18 -13.03 -21.24
CA HIS A 392 20.66 -13.82 -22.36
C HIS A 392 21.36 -15.18 -22.47
N PHE A 393 20.80 -16.07 -23.29
CA PHE A 393 21.40 -17.35 -23.65
C PHE A 393 21.33 -17.55 -25.16
N ASP A 394 22.42 -17.98 -25.77
CA ASP A 394 22.44 -18.27 -27.20
C ASP A 394 21.79 -19.63 -27.48
N ARG A 395 21.56 -19.94 -28.75
CA ARG A 395 21.09 -21.25 -29.19
C ARG A 395 21.81 -21.68 -30.46
N ILE A 396 22.49 -22.82 -30.36
CA ILE A 396 23.03 -23.55 -31.52
C ILE A 396 22.41 -24.95 -31.60
N GLU A 397 22.53 -25.61 -32.75
CA GLU A 397 21.87 -26.91 -33.00
C GLU A 397 22.49 -28.11 -32.26
N THR A 398 23.61 -27.90 -31.56
CA THR A 398 24.27 -28.92 -30.72
C THR A 398 24.02 -28.66 -29.23
N LYS A 399 24.43 -29.60 -28.36
CA LYS A 399 24.46 -29.43 -26.89
C LYS A 399 25.83 -28.98 -26.38
N GLU A 400 26.67 -28.41 -27.23
CA GLU A 400 27.99 -27.93 -26.83
C GLU A 400 27.84 -26.64 -26.01
N MET A 401 28.65 -26.51 -24.96
CA MET A 401 28.75 -25.28 -24.18
C MET A 401 29.46 -24.21 -25.01
N LEU A 402 28.99 -22.97 -24.89
CA LEU A 402 29.59 -21.80 -25.51
C LEU A 402 30.29 -20.94 -24.46
N PRO A 403 31.41 -20.28 -24.83
CA PRO A 403 32.00 -19.27 -23.96
C PRO A 403 31.03 -18.10 -23.78
N ILE A 404 31.05 -17.49 -22.59
CA ILE A 404 30.28 -16.28 -22.30
C ILE A 404 30.67 -15.19 -23.31
N ARG A 405 29.69 -14.54 -23.94
CA ARG A 405 29.94 -13.36 -24.77
C ARG A 405 29.55 -12.10 -24.03
N ILE A 406 30.45 -11.12 -24.03
CA ILE A 406 30.19 -9.78 -23.52
C ILE A 406 30.01 -8.84 -24.72
N LEU A 407 28.80 -8.32 -24.88
CA LEU A 407 28.48 -7.30 -25.87
C LEU A 407 28.32 -5.95 -25.19
N TYR A 408 28.90 -4.91 -25.77
CA TYR A 408 28.76 -3.53 -25.29
C TYR A 408 28.54 -2.57 -26.46
N GLN A 409 27.93 -1.42 -26.20
CA GLN A 409 27.65 -0.43 -27.24
C GLN A 409 28.83 0.53 -27.45
N SER A 410 29.13 0.82 -28.72
CA SER A 410 30.02 1.92 -29.18
C SER A 410 29.25 2.81 -30.16
N GLY A 411 29.67 4.07 -30.32
CA GLY A 411 29.00 5.06 -31.17
C GLY A 411 27.84 5.78 -30.49
N VAL A 412 27.91 5.95 -29.17
CA VAL A 412 26.97 6.81 -28.42
C VAL A 412 27.44 8.26 -28.61
N THR A 413 26.54 9.22 -28.79
CA THR A 413 26.89 10.66 -28.88
C THR A 413 27.63 11.19 -27.64
N ASN A 414 27.67 10.43 -26.55
CA ASN A 414 28.39 10.72 -25.32
C ASN A 414 29.66 9.86 -25.19
N ASN A 415 30.83 10.48 -25.45
CA ASN A 415 32.14 9.83 -25.39
C ASN A 415 32.47 9.22 -24.01
N VAL A 416 31.90 9.72 -22.91
CA VAL A 416 32.20 9.22 -21.55
C VAL A 416 31.51 7.89 -21.29
N LEU A 417 30.24 7.77 -21.67
CA LEU A 417 29.48 6.53 -21.48
C LEU A 417 30.07 5.37 -22.30
N GLU A 418 30.54 5.67 -23.52
CA GLU A 418 31.24 4.71 -24.35
C GLU A 418 32.55 4.22 -23.72
N GLN A 419 33.34 5.13 -23.14
CA GLN A 419 34.55 4.74 -22.40
C GLN A 419 34.23 3.86 -21.19
N HIS A 420 33.15 4.16 -20.46
CA HIS A 420 32.72 3.32 -19.34
C HIS A 420 32.26 1.94 -19.80
N ASN A 421 31.46 1.84 -20.87
CA ASN A 421 31.05 0.55 -21.46
C ASN A 421 32.27 -0.29 -21.82
N HIS A 422 33.24 0.30 -22.53
CA HIS A 422 34.48 -0.38 -22.89
C HIS A 422 35.24 -0.84 -21.66
N ARG A 423 35.47 0.04 -20.68
CA ARG A 423 36.20 -0.31 -19.44
C ARG A 423 35.53 -1.44 -18.67
N PHE A 424 34.22 -1.36 -18.42
CA PHE A 424 33.48 -2.41 -17.73
C PHE A 424 33.51 -3.73 -18.51
N ALA A 425 33.37 -3.70 -19.83
CA ALA A 425 33.39 -4.91 -20.65
C ALA A 425 34.72 -5.66 -20.53
N PHE A 426 35.85 -4.95 -20.64
CA PHE A 426 37.19 -5.54 -20.56
C PHE A 426 37.61 -5.90 -19.13
N SER A 427 37.21 -5.11 -18.13
CA SER A 427 37.38 -5.46 -16.72
C SER A 427 36.63 -6.76 -16.41
N LEU A 428 35.36 -6.85 -16.81
CA LEU A 428 34.53 -8.03 -16.57
C LEU A 428 35.04 -9.28 -17.30
N ASP A 429 35.52 -9.15 -18.54
CA ASP A 429 36.22 -10.23 -19.26
C ASP A 429 37.40 -10.78 -18.45
N GLN A 430 38.29 -9.90 -18.00
CA GLN A 430 39.42 -10.29 -17.17
C GLN A 430 38.97 -10.99 -15.88
N LYS A 431 37.94 -10.47 -15.20
CA LYS A 431 37.42 -11.06 -13.96
C LYS A 431 36.70 -12.39 -14.19
N PHE A 432 36.00 -12.57 -15.31
CA PHE A 432 35.42 -13.87 -15.66
C PHE A 432 36.51 -14.92 -15.85
N GLN A 433 37.59 -14.60 -16.57
CA GLN A 433 38.74 -15.51 -16.72
C GLN A 433 39.38 -15.84 -15.38
N GLN A 434 39.60 -14.84 -14.52
CA GLN A 434 40.16 -15.04 -13.16
C GLN A 434 39.29 -15.92 -12.27
N ASN A 435 37.96 -15.90 -12.45
CA ASN A 435 37.02 -16.76 -11.73
C ASN A 435 36.79 -18.13 -12.44
N GLY A 436 37.60 -18.46 -13.45
CA GLY A 436 37.55 -19.73 -14.17
C GLY A 436 36.28 -19.92 -14.98
N LEU A 437 35.77 -18.83 -15.59
CA LEU A 437 34.69 -18.85 -16.57
C LEU A 437 35.29 -18.74 -17.97
N GLN A 438 34.77 -19.51 -18.91
CA GLN A 438 35.16 -19.39 -20.32
C GLN A 438 34.42 -18.20 -20.92
N VAL A 439 35.16 -17.25 -21.48
CA VAL A 439 34.63 -16.00 -22.01
C VAL A 439 35.32 -15.66 -23.33
N SER A 440 34.56 -15.13 -24.27
CA SER A 440 35.09 -14.59 -25.52
C SER A 440 35.45 -13.12 -25.33
N ARG A 441 36.47 -12.65 -26.06
CA ARG A 441 36.86 -11.23 -26.05
C ARG A 441 35.63 -10.32 -26.25
N PRO A 442 35.46 -9.25 -25.45
CA PRO A 442 34.33 -8.33 -25.58
C PRO A 442 34.15 -7.78 -26.99
N GLN A 443 32.91 -7.74 -27.46
CA GLN A 443 32.57 -7.27 -28.80
C GLN A 443 31.67 -6.05 -28.77
N VAL A 444 31.96 -5.11 -29.67
CA VAL A 444 31.06 -3.98 -29.92
C VAL A 444 29.81 -4.49 -30.62
N SER A 445 28.65 -4.04 -30.16
CA SER A 445 27.39 -4.26 -30.84
C SER A 445 26.70 -2.94 -31.14
N THR A 446 26.18 -2.80 -32.37
CA THR A 446 25.29 -1.70 -32.76
C THR A 446 23.84 -2.14 -32.91
N LYS A 447 23.57 -3.45 -32.81
CA LYS A 447 22.27 -4.06 -33.14
C LYS A 447 21.30 -4.07 -31.96
N HIS A 448 21.81 -4.21 -30.74
CA HIS A 448 20.98 -4.36 -29.53
C HIS A 448 20.44 -3.03 -29.02
N ALA A 449 19.13 -2.81 -29.21
CA ALA A 449 18.50 -1.55 -28.80
C ALA A 449 18.48 -1.35 -27.27
N VAL A 450 18.51 -2.44 -26.49
CA VAL A 450 18.58 -2.35 -25.02
C VAL A 450 19.88 -1.66 -24.56
N LEU A 451 21.00 -1.92 -25.25
CA LEU A 451 22.27 -1.25 -24.96
C LEU A 451 22.28 0.20 -25.45
N ARG A 452 21.73 0.46 -26.65
CA ARG A 452 21.63 1.85 -27.19
C ARG A 452 20.79 2.79 -26.35
N ASN A 453 19.74 2.28 -25.73
CA ASN A 453 18.78 3.08 -24.97
C ASN A 453 19.19 3.26 -23.50
N ALA A 454 20.22 2.55 -23.04
CA ALA A 454 20.69 2.66 -21.67
C ALA A 454 21.41 4.00 -21.45
N LYS A 455 21.06 4.68 -20.35
CA LYS A 455 21.66 5.96 -19.95
C LYS A 455 22.87 5.79 -19.02
N ILE A 456 23.11 4.56 -18.59
CA ILE A 456 24.16 4.15 -17.65
C ILE A 456 25.04 3.09 -18.33
N PRO A 457 26.25 2.80 -17.83
CA PRO A 457 27.12 1.80 -18.43
C PRO A 457 26.38 0.47 -18.59
N ALA A 458 26.41 -0.13 -19.79
CA ALA A 458 25.53 -1.22 -20.18
C ALA A 458 26.25 -2.31 -20.96
N LEU A 459 26.10 -3.55 -20.51
CA LEU A 459 26.60 -4.76 -21.13
C LEU A 459 25.46 -5.76 -21.35
N LEU A 460 25.56 -6.57 -22.41
CA LEU A 460 24.73 -7.75 -22.63
C LEU A 460 25.62 -8.98 -22.53
N LEU A 461 25.19 -9.96 -21.74
CA LEU A 461 25.89 -11.21 -21.50
C LEU A 461 25.10 -12.37 -22.08
N ASP A 462 25.65 -13.04 -23.10
CA ASP A 462 25.17 -14.35 -23.53
C ASP A 462 25.94 -15.40 -22.72
N LEU A 463 25.28 -16.07 -21.78
CA LEU A 463 25.97 -16.86 -20.77
C LEU A 463 26.38 -18.26 -21.22
N ASP A 464 25.61 -18.89 -22.11
CA ASP A 464 25.90 -20.21 -22.68
C ASP A 464 24.91 -20.51 -23.82
N ASN A 465 25.04 -21.68 -24.44
CA ASN A 465 24.03 -22.30 -25.28
C ASN A 465 22.91 -22.91 -24.43
N ILE A 466 21.67 -22.46 -24.63
CA ILE A 466 20.49 -22.96 -23.92
C ILE A 466 20.28 -24.48 -24.08
N ASN A 467 20.73 -25.06 -25.19
CA ASN A 467 20.64 -26.51 -25.43
C ASN A 467 21.62 -27.35 -24.59
N ALA A 468 22.69 -26.75 -24.08
CA ALA A 468 23.64 -27.39 -23.17
C ALA A 468 23.14 -27.40 -21.70
N ILE A 469 22.07 -26.66 -21.41
CA ILE A 469 21.52 -26.50 -20.07
C ILE A 469 20.32 -27.45 -19.88
N ASP A 470 20.41 -28.32 -18.88
CA ASP A 470 19.36 -29.33 -18.65
C ASP A 470 18.03 -28.71 -18.19
N LYS A 471 18.08 -28.00 -17.05
CA LYS A 471 16.88 -27.40 -16.41
C LYS A 471 17.16 -25.99 -15.89
N ASN A 472 18.17 -25.83 -15.03
CA ASN A 472 18.49 -24.57 -14.38
C ASN A 472 20.00 -24.30 -14.43
N VAL A 473 20.38 -23.02 -14.34
CA VAL A 473 21.78 -22.62 -14.12
C VAL A 473 22.24 -23.08 -12.74
N LYS A 474 23.47 -23.59 -12.65
CA LYS A 474 24.05 -24.09 -11.41
C LYS A 474 24.45 -22.93 -10.49
N LEU A 475 24.16 -23.04 -9.19
CA LEU A 475 24.45 -21.96 -8.22
C LEU A 475 25.93 -21.56 -8.19
N TYR A 476 26.86 -22.52 -8.27
CA TYR A 476 28.30 -22.22 -8.28
C TYR A 476 28.70 -21.34 -9.47
N PHE A 477 28.02 -21.48 -10.62
CA PHE A 477 28.30 -20.67 -11.81
C PHE A 477 27.84 -19.22 -11.57
N VAL A 478 26.66 -19.05 -10.97
CA VAL A 478 26.15 -17.72 -10.58
C VAL A 478 27.04 -17.05 -9.55
N GLN A 479 27.59 -17.80 -8.59
CA GLN A 479 28.56 -17.28 -7.61
C GLN A 479 29.84 -16.78 -8.27
N LYS A 480 30.36 -17.52 -9.26
CA LYS A 480 31.50 -17.06 -10.08
C LYS A 480 31.19 -15.79 -10.86
N LEU A 481 29.99 -15.69 -11.46
CA LEU A 481 29.54 -14.47 -12.13
C LEU A 481 29.49 -13.29 -11.16
N ALA A 482 28.88 -13.47 -9.98
CA ALA A 482 28.75 -12.42 -8.98
C ALA A 482 30.11 -11.95 -8.46
N ASN A 483 31.04 -12.88 -8.20
CA ASN A 483 32.41 -12.55 -7.79
C ASN A 483 33.15 -11.74 -8.86
N ALA A 484 32.99 -12.10 -10.13
CA ALA A 484 33.64 -11.37 -11.21
C ALA A 484 33.03 -9.98 -11.44
N ILE A 485 31.71 -9.83 -11.36
CA ILE A 485 31.02 -8.53 -11.45
C ILE A 485 31.48 -7.62 -10.32
N ASP A 486 31.53 -8.13 -9.10
CA ASP A 486 32.00 -7.40 -7.92
C ASP A 486 33.42 -6.87 -8.10
N GLN A 487 34.35 -7.74 -8.49
CA GLN A 487 35.75 -7.39 -8.75
C GLN A 487 35.93 -6.45 -9.96
N SER A 488 34.92 -6.33 -10.84
CA SER A 488 35.02 -5.49 -12.04
C SER A 488 34.90 -3.99 -11.74
N PHE A 489 34.39 -3.65 -10.56
CA PHE A 489 34.19 -2.27 -10.10
C PHE A 489 35.44 -1.59 -9.51
N ASP A 490 36.53 -2.35 -9.32
CA ASP A 490 37.74 -1.91 -8.62
C ASP A 490 38.85 -1.37 -9.57
N GLN A 491 38.57 -1.18 -10.87
CA GLN A 491 39.57 -0.82 -11.89
C GLN A 491 39.18 0.37 -12.78
#